data_AF-A0A7Y3FMV0-F1
#
_entry.id   AF-A0A7Y3FMV0-F1
#
_cell.length_a   1.000
_cell.length_b   1.000
_cell.length_c   1.000
_cell.angle_alpha   90.00
_cell.angle_beta   90.00
_cell.angle_gamma   90.00
#
_symmetry.space_group_name_H-M   'P 1'
#
loop_
_entity.id
_entity.type
_entity.pdbx_description
1 polymer ?
#
loop_
_entity_poly.entity_id
_entity_poly.type
_entity_poly.pdbx_seq_one_letter_code
_entity_poly.pdbx_strand_id
1 'polypeptide(L)'
;MGTDKRQRQKENRARKMEQQAKQAAKDRRVSNLRSLGTLIAIALAIGAAIIFFSNRPSELTAETLTTTTTTTASSSTTTLATEESTEGLSAEYLAFREQPVACAAQAPPPLTPMSFDAPEDMGIGSAANVTATVSTSCGNIVLELDPSAAPETVNSFVFLAEQGYFDGVVSHRIA
;
A
#
# COMPACT_ATOMS: atom_id res chain seq x y z
N MET A 1 20.45 -53.68 24.62
CA MET A 1 19.19 -53.58 23.86
C MET A 1 18.81 -52.10 23.65
N GLY A 2 19.44 -51.40 22.71
CA GLY A 2 19.16 -49.98 22.47
C GLY A 2 19.49 -49.46 21.06
N THR A 3 19.94 -50.32 20.15
CA THR A 3 20.47 -49.94 18.84
C THR A 3 19.40 -49.90 17.74
N ASP A 4 18.32 -50.68 17.86
CA ASP A 4 17.31 -50.83 16.80
C ASP A 4 16.48 -49.55 16.58
N LYS A 5 16.17 -48.81 17.65
CA LYS A 5 15.41 -47.56 17.56
C LYS A 5 16.18 -46.46 16.81
N ARG A 6 17.50 -46.41 17.04
CA ARG A 6 18.40 -45.42 16.41
C ARG A 6 18.59 -45.69 14.92
N GLN A 7 18.64 -46.95 14.51
CA GLN A 7 18.69 -47.34 13.09
C GLN A 7 17.41 -46.95 12.35
N ARG A 8 16.23 -47.27 12.90
CA ARG A 8 14.93 -46.87 12.31
C ARG A 8 14.82 -45.35 12.14
N GLN A 9 15.28 -44.58 13.13
CA GLN A 9 15.26 -43.11 13.05
C GLN A 9 16.22 -42.56 11.98
N LYS A 10 17.38 -43.21 11.79
CA LYS A 10 18.34 -42.85 10.74
C LYS A 10 17.78 -43.12 9.35
N GLU A 11 17.14 -44.26 9.14
CA GLU A 11 16.50 -44.63 7.87
C GLU A 11 15.34 -43.69 7.51
N ASN A 12 14.49 -43.34 8.48
CA ASN A 12 13.39 -42.40 8.24
C ASN A 12 13.90 -40.99 7.87
N ARG A 13 14.97 -40.51 8.50
CA ARG A 13 15.62 -39.24 8.14
C ARG A 13 16.26 -39.30 6.76
N ALA A 14 16.92 -40.41 6.42
CA ALA A 14 17.52 -40.60 5.10
C ALA A 14 16.46 -40.61 3.98
N ARG A 15 15.34 -41.34 4.16
CA ARG A 15 14.23 -41.34 3.19
C ARG A 15 13.60 -39.95 3.02
N LYS A 16 13.45 -39.18 4.11
CA LYS A 16 12.92 -37.81 4.04
C LYS A 16 13.86 -36.88 3.27
N MET A 17 15.17 -36.96 3.50
CA MET A 17 16.15 -36.17 2.74
C MET A 17 16.20 -36.55 1.27
N GLU A 18 16.11 -37.84 0.95
CA GLU A 18 16.06 -38.31 -0.45
C GLU A 18 14.80 -37.82 -1.17
N GLN A 19 13.65 -37.83 -0.50
CA GLN A 19 12.39 -37.29 -1.04
C GLN A 19 12.49 -35.78 -1.29
N GLN A 20 13.01 -35.01 -0.34
CA GLN A 20 13.19 -33.56 -0.48
C GLN A 20 14.19 -33.21 -1.59
N ALA A 21 15.29 -33.95 -1.73
CA ALA A 21 16.26 -33.75 -2.80
C ALA A 21 15.66 -34.04 -4.19
N LYS A 22 14.81 -35.07 -4.31
CA LYS A 22 14.09 -35.39 -5.56
C LYS A 22 13.03 -34.35 -5.92
N GLN A 23 12.40 -33.71 -4.94
CA GLN A 23 11.46 -32.60 -5.17
C GLN A 23 12.21 -31.31 -5.60
N ALA A 24 13.25 -30.91 -4.85
CA ALA A 24 14.04 -29.73 -5.15
C ALA A 24 14.74 -29.79 -6.53
N ALA A 25 15.13 -30.98 -7.00
CA ALA A 25 15.72 -31.16 -8.33
C ALA A 25 14.71 -30.92 -9.48
N LYS A 26 13.42 -31.23 -9.26
CA LYS A 26 12.36 -30.96 -10.25
C LYS A 26 12.02 -29.47 -10.29
N ASP A 27 11.92 -28.83 -9.12
CA ASP A 27 11.46 -27.45 -9.02
C ASP A 27 12.47 -26.45 -9.63
N ARG A 28 13.78 -26.72 -9.52
CA ARG A 28 14.84 -25.89 -10.11
C ARG A 28 14.78 -25.77 -11.64
N ARG A 29 14.24 -26.78 -12.34
CA ARG A 29 14.15 -26.76 -13.81
C ARG A 29 12.93 -25.99 -14.32
N VAL A 30 11.88 -25.88 -13.51
CA VAL A 30 10.60 -25.31 -13.94
C VAL A 30 10.49 -23.83 -13.60
N SER A 31 11.13 -23.34 -12.52
CA SER A 31 11.10 -21.92 -12.12
C SER A 31 11.76 -20.98 -13.14
N ASN A 32 12.86 -21.42 -13.76
CA ASN A 32 13.60 -20.61 -14.73
C ASN A 32 12.88 -20.53 -16.10
N LEU A 33 12.05 -21.52 -16.43
CA LEU A 33 11.28 -21.53 -17.67
C LEU A 33 9.96 -20.75 -17.55
N ARG A 34 9.34 -20.74 -16.36
CA ARG A 34 8.13 -19.94 -16.08
C ARG A 34 8.41 -18.43 -16.07
N SER A 35 9.57 -18.00 -15.55
CA SER A 35 9.97 -16.59 -15.51
C SER A 35 10.33 -16.02 -16.89
N LEU A 36 10.81 -16.83 -17.83
CA LEU A 36 11.09 -16.37 -19.19
C LEU A 36 9.82 -16.12 -20.01
N GLY A 37 8.78 -16.96 -19.81
CA GLY A 37 7.50 -16.81 -20.50
C GLY A 37 6.73 -15.52 -20.12
N THR A 38 6.80 -15.12 -18.84
CA THR A 38 6.14 -13.88 -18.37
C THR A 38 6.81 -12.63 -18.94
N LEU A 39 8.14 -12.60 -19.03
CA LEU A 39 8.88 -11.47 -19.60
C LEU A 39 8.59 -11.25 -21.09
N ILE A 40 8.47 -12.33 -21.87
CA ILE A 40 8.15 -12.26 -23.30
C ILE A 40 6.72 -11.71 -23.51
N ALA A 41 5.76 -12.12 -22.67
CA ALA A 41 4.38 -11.63 -22.76
C ALA A 41 4.27 -10.13 -22.44
N ILE A 42 5.00 -9.64 -21.43
CA ILE A 42 5.05 -8.21 -21.09
C ILE A 42 5.68 -7.39 -22.23
N ALA A 43 6.77 -7.88 -22.82
CA ALA A 43 7.43 -7.21 -23.94
C ALA A 43 6.50 -7.07 -25.17
N LEU A 44 5.70 -8.09 -25.47
CA LEU A 44 4.72 -8.04 -26.56
C LEU A 44 3.57 -7.05 -26.28
N ALA A 45 3.11 -6.95 -25.04
CA ALA A 45 2.06 -6.01 -24.64
C ALA A 45 2.54 -4.53 -24.74
N ILE A 46 3.76 -4.24 -24.31
CA ILE A 46 4.36 -2.90 -24.42
C ILE A 46 4.58 -2.52 -25.89
N GLY A 47 5.05 -3.45 -26.73
CA GLY A 47 5.18 -3.23 -28.16
C GLY A 47 3.85 -2.87 -28.84
N ALA A 48 2.77 -3.58 -28.50
CA ALA A 48 1.43 -3.27 -29.02
C ALA A 48 0.92 -1.90 -28.56
N ALA A 49 1.19 -1.50 -27.31
CA ALA A 49 0.79 -0.20 -26.77
C ALA A 49 1.52 0.97 -27.48
N ILE A 50 2.82 0.84 -27.76
CA ILE A 50 3.59 1.88 -28.49
C ILE A 50 3.07 2.06 -29.91
N ILE A 51 2.74 0.98 -30.62
CA ILE A 51 2.16 1.05 -31.97
C ILE A 51 0.78 1.72 -31.94
N PHE A 52 -0.04 1.41 -30.94
CA PHE A 52 -1.35 2.03 -30.76
C PHE A 52 -1.27 3.53 -30.40
N PHE A 53 -0.29 3.93 -29.59
CA PHE A 53 -0.09 5.33 -29.20
C PHE A 53 0.56 6.16 -30.31
N SER A 54 1.44 5.56 -31.12
CA SER A 54 2.12 6.22 -32.25
C SER A 54 1.20 6.49 -33.44
N ASN A 55 0.04 5.83 -33.53
CA ASN A 55 -0.92 6.02 -34.62
C ASN A 55 -2.07 6.98 -34.27
N ARG A 56 -1.96 7.73 -33.16
CA ARG A 56 -2.90 8.83 -32.85
C ARG A 56 -2.34 10.14 -33.42
N PRO A 57 -3.09 10.87 -34.27
CA PRO A 57 -2.64 12.16 -34.77
C PRO A 57 -2.53 13.15 -33.62
N SER A 58 -1.35 13.77 -33.51
CA SER A 58 -1.04 14.84 -32.58
C SER A 58 -1.80 16.11 -32.95
N GLU A 59 -2.45 16.74 -31.96
CA GLU A 59 -2.58 18.20 -31.99
C GLU A 59 -1.59 18.79 -30.99
N LEU A 60 -0.76 19.66 -31.55
CA LEU A 60 0.46 20.25 -31.01
C LEU A 60 0.09 21.55 -30.30
N THR A 61 0.62 21.83 -29.11
CA THR A 61 0.94 23.23 -28.77
C THR A 61 2.07 23.28 -27.75
N ALA A 62 3.17 23.90 -28.16
CA ALA A 62 4.35 24.18 -27.35
C ALA A 62 4.46 25.70 -27.12
N GLU A 63 5.04 26.04 -25.96
CA GLU A 63 5.66 27.31 -25.54
C GLU A 63 4.79 28.59 -25.42
N THR A 64 4.90 29.30 -24.29
CA THR A 64 5.83 30.44 -24.10
C THR A 64 5.50 31.19 -22.79
N LEU A 65 6.56 31.69 -22.15
CA LEU A 65 6.67 32.52 -20.94
C LEU A 65 5.89 33.85 -21.03
N THR A 66 4.98 34.17 -20.08
CA THR A 66 4.78 35.55 -19.56
C THR A 66 3.93 35.60 -18.28
N THR A 67 4.43 36.36 -17.30
CA THR A 67 3.77 36.83 -16.08
C THR A 67 2.44 37.54 -16.36
N THR A 68 1.36 37.25 -15.61
CA THR A 68 0.37 38.23 -15.11
C THR A 68 -0.51 37.60 -14.02
N THR A 69 -0.52 38.24 -12.85
CA THR A 69 -1.47 38.07 -11.73
C THR A 69 -2.92 38.27 -12.16
N THR A 70 -3.85 37.38 -11.78
CA THR A 70 -5.24 37.75 -11.45
C THR A 70 -5.88 36.72 -10.52
N THR A 71 -6.23 37.19 -9.34
CA THR A 71 -7.11 36.58 -8.34
C THR A 71 -8.51 36.39 -8.90
N THR A 72 -9.10 35.21 -8.81
CA THR A 72 -10.57 35.04 -8.81
C THR A 72 -10.90 33.80 -8.00
N ALA A 73 -11.41 34.06 -6.79
CA ALA A 73 -12.08 33.07 -5.96
C ALA A 73 -13.34 32.59 -6.69
N SER A 74 -13.52 31.27 -6.76
CA SER A 74 -14.80 30.67 -7.11
C SER A 74 -15.08 29.60 -6.07
N SER A 75 -15.73 30.04 -5.00
CA SER A 75 -16.42 29.20 -4.03
C SER A 75 -17.55 28.47 -4.74
N SER A 76 -17.48 27.14 -4.77
CA SER A 76 -18.66 26.29 -4.91
C SER A 76 -18.86 25.57 -3.59
N THR A 77 -19.71 26.15 -2.76
CA THR A 77 -20.23 25.56 -1.53
C THR A 77 -21.14 24.40 -1.93
N THR A 78 -20.61 23.19 -1.92
CA THR A 78 -21.45 21.99 -1.91
C THR A 78 -21.77 21.69 -0.45
N THR A 79 -22.86 22.28 0.04
CA THR A 79 -23.56 21.80 1.22
C THR A 79 -24.17 20.46 0.87
N LEU A 80 -23.41 19.39 1.06
CA LEU A 80 -23.95 18.06 1.24
C LEU A 80 -24.02 17.86 2.75
N ALA A 81 -25.22 18.02 3.31
CA ALA A 81 -25.52 17.52 4.63
C ALA A 81 -25.46 15.99 4.55
N THR A 82 -24.25 15.47 4.76
CA THR A 82 -24.02 14.06 5.03
C THR A 82 -24.58 13.80 6.42
N GLU A 83 -25.60 12.94 6.50
CA GLU A 83 -26.07 12.43 7.77
C GLU A 83 -24.88 11.82 8.52
N GLU A 84 -24.51 12.41 9.65
CA GLU A 84 -23.45 11.93 10.53
C GLU A 84 -23.89 10.59 11.11
N SER A 85 -23.51 9.50 10.45
CA SER A 85 -23.67 8.16 10.98
C SER A 85 -22.66 7.97 12.12
N THR A 86 -23.11 8.22 13.35
CA THR A 86 -22.33 7.94 14.58
C THR A 86 -22.33 6.45 14.95
N GLU A 87 -22.91 5.58 14.12
CA GLU A 87 -22.92 4.14 14.34
C GLU A 87 -21.49 3.58 14.35
N GLY A 88 -21.14 2.89 15.43
CA GLY A 88 -19.83 2.24 15.60
C GLY A 88 -18.71 3.14 16.14
N LEU A 89 -18.96 4.43 16.41
CA LEU A 89 -17.98 5.31 17.05
C LEU A 89 -17.98 5.16 18.57
N SER A 90 -16.80 5.13 19.18
CA SER A 90 -16.67 5.07 20.64
C SER A 90 -17.00 6.42 21.29
N ALA A 91 -17.56 6.39 22.50
CA ALA A 91 -17.81 7.60 23.27
C ALA A 91 -16.53 8.41 23.55
N GLU A 92 -15.40 7.72 23.74
CA GLU A 92 -14.09 8.36 23.94
C GLU A 92 -13.63 9.12 22.69
N TYR A 93 -13.80 8.54 21.49
CA TYR A 93 -13.49 9.23 20.25
C TYR A 93 -14.35 10.48 20.06
N LEU A 94 -15.66 10.38 20.31
CA LEU A 94 -16.57 11.52 20.22
C LEU A 94 -16.16 12.64 21.19
N ALA A 95 -15.83 12.29 22.44
CA ALA A 95 -15.37 13.26 23.43
C ALA A 95 -14.04 13.94 23.04
N PHE A 96 -13.10 13.22 22.42
CA PHE A 96 -11.87 13.82 21.90
C PHE A 96 -12.13 14.76 20.73
N ARG A 97 -13.04 14.40 19.84
CA ARG A 97 -13.36 15.16 18.62
C ARG A 97 -14.08 16.49 18.90
N GLU A 98 -14.81 16.59 20.00
CA GLU A 98 -15.43 17.84 20.45
C GLU A 98 -14.41 18.90 20.91
N GLN A 99 -13.15 18.50 21.16
CA GLN A 99 -12.10 19.42 21.57
C GLN A 99 -11.70 20.37 20.42
N PRO A 100 -11.17 21.57 20.75
CA PRO A 100 -10.67 22.49 19.73
C PRO A 100 -9.59 21.83 18.85
N VAL A 101 -9.79 21.89 17.53
CA VAL A 101 -8.81 21.40 16.57
C VAL A 101 -7.57 22.29 16.59
N ALA A 102 -6.39 21.68 16.65
CA ALA A 102 -5.13 22.39 16.65
C ALA A 102 -4.94 23.24 15.38
N CYS A 103 -4.14 24.31 15.48
CA CYS A 103 -3.79 25.21 14.38
C CYS A 103 -4.97 25.96 13.74
N ALA A 104 -6.09 26.07 14.46
CA ALA A 104 -7.31 26.75 14.02
C ALA A 104 -7.88 26.23 12.67
N ALA A 105 -7.59 24.96 12.36
CA ALA A 105 -8.13 24.31 11.18
C ALA A 105 -9.59 23.88 11.39
N GLN A 106 -10.29 23.67 10.30
CA GLN A 106 -11.60 23.02 10.31
C GLN A 106 -11.43 21.53 10.63
N ALA A 107 -12.31 20.98 11.47
CA ALA A 107 -12.33 19.54 11.74
C ALA A 107 -12.62 18.77 10.43
N PRO A 108 -11.82 17.74 10.07
CA PRO A 108 -12.13 16.85 8.95
C PRO A 108 -13.36 16.00 9.28
N PRO A 109 -14.00 15.28 8.34
CA PRO A 109 -15.06 14.33 8.64
C PRO A 109 -14.70 13.33 9.76
N PRO A 110 -15.68 12.74 10.48
CA PRO A 110 -15.40 11.70 11.45
C PRO A 110 -14.70 10.49 10.82
N LEU A 111 -13.89 9.78 11.59
CA LEU A 111 -13.35 8.49 11.16
C LEU A 111 -14.50 7.54 10.80
N THR A 112 -14.24 6.68 9.83
CA THR A 112 -15.14 5.58 9.48
C THR A 112 -14.61 4.31 10.13
N PRO A 113 -15.37 3.64 11.02
CA PRO A 113 -14.93 2.38 11.61
C PRO A 113 -14.70 1.32 10.54
N MET A 114 -13.50 0.75 10.51
CA MET A 114 -13.11 -0.31 9.58
C MET A 114 -12.45 -1.46 10.34
N SER A 115 -12.62 -2.68 9.82
CA SER A 115 -11.99 -3.88 10.35
C SER A 115 -11.50 -4.75 9.20
N PHE A 116 -10.32 -5.32 9.37
CA PHE A 116 -9.67 -6.20 8.39
C PHE A 116 -9.09 -7.41 9.13
N ASP A 117 -9.22 -8.60 8.54
CA ASP A 117 -8.61 -9.81 9.09
C ASP A 117 -7.08 -9.82 8.87
N ALA A 118 -6.63 -9.26 7.75
CA ALA A 118 -5.22 -9.09 7.39
C ALA A 118 -5.09 -8.00 6.30
N PRO A 119 -3.93 -7.33 6.17
CA PRO A 119 -3.67 -6.44 5.05
C PRO A 119 -3.50 -7.23 3.74
N GLU A 120 -3.95 -6.67 2.63
CA GLU A 120 -3.65 -7.20 1.29
C GLU A 120 -2.17 -6.97 0.93
N ASP A 121 -1.65 -7.75 -0.02
CA ASP A 121 -0.30 -7.55 -0.56
C ASP A 121 -0.30 -6.36 -1.52
N MET A 122 0.36 -5.29 -1.11
CA MET A 122 0.50 -4.06 -1.89
C MET A 122 1.58 -4.16 -2.98
N GLY A 123 2.25 -5.32 -3.11
CA GLY A 123 3.29 -5.53 -4.12
C GLY A 123 4.56 -4.72 -3.88
N ILE A 124 4.80 -4.29 -2.63
CA ILE A 124 5.93 -3.44 -2.26
C ILE A 124 7.19 -4.31 -2.11
N GLY A 125 8.12 -4.17 -3.05
CA GLY A 125 9.43 -4.83 -2.98
C GLY A 125 10.36 -4.19 -1.95
N SER A 126 11.36 -4.94 -1.48
CA SER A 126 12.34 -4.46 -0.47
C SER A 126 13.18 -3.26 -0.93
N ALA A 127 13.33 -3.05 -2.23
CA ALA A 127 14.06 -1.92 -2.81
C ALA A 127 13.13 -0.78 -3.29
N ALA A 128 11.83 -0.85 -2.97
CA ALA A 128 10.89 0.20 -3.34
C ALA A 128 11.12 1.45 -2.51
N ASN A 129 11.05 2.62 -3.15
CA ASN A 129 10.99 3.89 -2.46
C ASN A 129 9.52 4.19 -2.17
N VAL A 130 9.14 4.21 -0.89
CA VAL A 130 7.75 4.42 -0.47
C VAL A 130 7.69 5.70 0.34
N THR A 131 6.86 6.65 -0.12
CA THR A 131 6.62 7.91 0.59
C THR A 131 5.13 8.04 0.88
N ALA A 132 4.80 8.38 2.12
CA ALA A 132 3.44 8.67 2.54
C ALA A 132 3.34 10.11 3.03
N THR A 133 2.24 10.79 2.73
CA THR A 133 1.96 12.11 3.27
C THR A 133 0.77 12.01 4.20
N VAL A 134 0.96 12.42 5.45
CA VAL A 134 -0.11 12.52 6.45
C VAL A 134 -0.55 13.99 6.49
N SER A 135 -1.76 14.25 6.00
CA SER A 135 -2.38 15.57 6.06
C SER A 135 -3.00 15.78 7.43
N THR A 136 -2.45 16.72 8.21
CA THR A 136 -2.98 17.06 9.55
C THR A 136 -3.59 18.45 9.57
N SER A 137 -4.32 18.79 10.64
CA SER A 137 -4.80 20.15 10.88
C SER A 137 -3.68 21.20 10.97
N CYS A 138 -2.46 20.78 11.26
CA CYS A 138 -1.29 21.65 11.37
C CYS A 138 -0.35 21.57 10.15
N GLY A 139 -0.82 20.99 9.05
CA GLY A 139 -0.05 20.83 7.82
C GLY A 139 0.37 19.38 7.54
N ASN A 140 1.21 19.23 6.53
CA ASN A 140 1.60 17.91 6.03
C ASN A 140 2.84 17.38 6.73
N ILE A 141 2.81 16.10 7.07
CA ILE A 141 3.96 15.34 7.53
C ILE A 141 4.30 14.34 6.42
N VAL A 142 5.51 14.43 5.88
CA VAL A 142 5.99 13.50 4.84
C VAL A 142 6.86 12.43 5.49
N LEU A 143 6.50 11.17 5.27
CA LEU A 143 7.17 9.99 5.79
C LEU A 143 7.84 9.25 4.64
N GLU A 144 9.13 8.99 4.77
CA GLU A 144 9.82 7.99 3.96
C GLU A 144 9.80 6.66 4.71
N LEU A 145 9.25 5.62 4.08
CA LEU A 145 9.09 4.30 4.66
C LEU A 145 10.19 3.39 4.12
N ASP A 146 10.69 2.47 4.96
CA ASP A 146 11.78 1.54 4.61
C ASP A 146 11.27 0.09 4.52
N PRO A 147 10.86 -0.38 3.32
CA PRO A 147 10.45 -1.76 3.09
C PRO A 147 11.60 -2.76 3.25
N SER A 148 12.86 -2.33 3.15
CA SER A 148 14.00 -3.23 3.32
C SER A 148 14.17 -3.61 4.80
N ALA A 149 13.96 -2.66 5.71
CA ALA A 149 14.06 -2.90 7.14
C ALA A 149 12.77 -3.49 7.74
N ALA A 150 11.59 -3.07 7.26
CA ALA A 150 10.30 -3.45 7.85
C ALA A 150 9.23 -3.75 6.78
N PRO A 151 9.41 -4.81 5.96
CA PRO A 151 8.54 -5.08 4.81
C PRO A 151 7.06 -5.27 5.17
N GLU A 152 6.77 -6.04 6.23
CA GLU A 152 5.39 -6.29 6.67
C GLU A 152 4.72 -5.03 7.22
N THR A 153 5.47 -4.22 7.97
CA THR A 153 4.95 -2.97 8.55
C THR A 153 4.65 -1.94 7.46
N VAL A 154 5.55 -1.78 6.49
CA VAL A 154 5.31 -0.85 5.38
C VAL A 154 4.14 -1.31 4.52
N ASN A 155 4.03 -2.61 4.23
CA ASN A 155 2.87 -3.15 3.51
C ASN A 155 1.56 -2.88 4.26
N SER A 156 1.52 -3.20 5.56
CA SER A 156 0.33 -2.96 6.38
C SER A 156 -0.04 -1.48 6.47
N PHE A 157 0.95 -0.60 6.62
CA PHE A 157 0.71 0.83 6.70
C PHE A 157 0.15 1.39 5.39
N VAL A 158 0.75 1.02 4.25
CA VAL A 158 0.28 1.46 2.93
C VAL A 158 -1.12 0.92 2.64
N PHE A 159 -1.38 -0.35 2.91
CA PHE A 159 -2.71 -0.93 2.78
C PHE A 159 -3.75 -0.12 3.57
N LEU A 160 -3.53 0.09 4.87
CA LEU A 160 -4.47 0.83 5.72
C LEU A 160 -4.64 2.28 5.27
N ALA A 161 -3.56 2.93 4.83
CA ALA A 161 -3.62 4.28 4.31
C ALA A 161 -4.46 4.38 3.02
N GLU A 162 -4.29 3.45 2.08
CA GLU A 162 -5.09 3.42 0.84
C GLU A 162 -6.56 3.10 1.09
N GLN A 163 -6.88 2.36 2.16
CA GLN A 163 -8.26 2.15 2.60
C GLN A 163 -8.88 3.37 3.32
N GLY A 164 -8.11 4.43 3.58
CA GLY A 164 -8.59 5.59 4.35
C GLY A 164 -8.73 5.33 5.86
N TYR A 165 -8.08 4.29 6.38
CA TYR A 165 -8.21 3.87 7.79
C TYR A 165 -7.82 4.97 8.79
N PHE A 166 -6.86 5.82 8.41
CA PHE A 166 -6.34 6.89 9.27
C PHE A 166 -7.11 8.20 9.14
N ASP A 167 -8.11 8.28 8.25
CA ASP A 167 -8.87 9.49 8.03
C ASP A 167 -9.76 9.81 9.25
N GLY A 168 -9.76 11.08 9.66
CA GLY A 168 -10.53 11.53 10.82
C GLY A 168 -10.00 11.05 12.18
N VAL A 169 -8.89 10.30 12.22
CA VAL A 169 -8.26 9.86 13.46
C VAL A 169 -7.62 11.04 14.20
N VAL A 170 -7.84 11.07 15.52
CA VAL A 170 -7.26 12.09 16.41
C VAL A 170 -5.88 11.66 16.94
N SER A 171 -4.93 12.59 16.98
CA SER A 171 -3.67 12.38 17.72
C SER A 171 -3.94 12.56 19.22
N HIS A 172 -4.25 11.44 19.89
CA HIS A 172 -4.69 11.42 21.28
C HIS A 172 -3.53 11.55 22.30
N ARG A 173 -2.27 11.50 21.85
CA ARG A 173 -1.08 11.58 22.71
C ARG A 173 0.03 12.39 22.05
N ILE A 174 0.65 13.25 22.84
CA ILE A 174 1.91 13.94 22.53
C ILE A 174 2.91 13.46 23.59
N ALA A 175 4.05 12.91 23.14
CA ALA A 175 5.11 12.38 23.99
C ALA A 175 6.43 13.10 23.71
#